data_AF-H0ESI8-F1
#
_entry.id   AF-H0ESI8-F1
#
_cell.length_a   1.000
_cell.length_b   1.000
_cell.length_c   1.000
_cell.angle_alpha   90.00
_cell.angle_beta   90.00
_cell.angle_gamma   90.00
#
_symmetry.space_group_name_H-M   'P 1'
#
loop_
_entity.id
_entity.type
_entity.pdbx_description
1 polymer ?
#
loop_
_entity_poly.entity_id
_entity_poly.type
_entity_poly.pdbx_seq_one_letter_code
_entity_poly.pdbx_strand_id
1 'polypeptide(L)'
;MTTPKPFKIAVDDSLLAFVNQRVATGRIPEGYNFPPGKEWTYGVPSQEMSRLKEYWTHKYDWRAVEARINSYLKMFTIPIEHNGESFSMHFVHHRSEKEGAVPMLFQHGWPGSFLEPQTLTYALADSPLGQLAWIRDKMQPLISNDYRWQDEDVITWAMMYIIPGSTGSSAIYTNGKGKKAKIFQQVLLDKPLPAKQDFGASVFPDDVFNVPYFWASACVSKNIVFWKEHAVGGHFASTEKPVELVEDIREFTKNIRKENMTALKQSGKLKL
;
A
#
# COMPACT_ATOMS: atom_id res chain seq x y z
N MET A 1 -12.72 -7.67 -26.02
CA MET A 1 -12.07 -7.21 -24.77
C MET A 1 -11.72 -8.44 -23.96
N THR A 2 -10.62 -8.41 -23.20
CA THR A 2 -10.22 -9.54 -22.35
C THR A 2 -11.07 -9.57 -21.08
N THR A 3 -11.66 -10.71 -20.75
CA THR A 3 -12.52 -10.86 -19.57
C THR A 3 -11.68 -11.19 -18.33
N PRO A 4 -11.83 -10.49 -17.20
CA PRO A 4 -11.20 -10.87 -15.94
C PRO A 4 -11.60 -12.26 -15.48
N LYS A 5 -10.63 -13.03 -14.97
CA LYS A 5 -10.84 -14.36 -14.40
C LYS A 5 -10.95 -14.23 -12.88
N PRO A 6 -11.88 -14.92 -12.19
CA PRO A 6 -11.89 -14.99 -10.73
C PRO A 6 -10.56 -15.54 -10.19
N PHE A 7 -10.09 -14.98 -9.08
CA PHE A 7 -8.86 -15.39 -8.41
C PHE A 7 -9.15 -15.75 -6.95
N LYS A 8 -8.35 -16.67 -6.41
CA LYS A 8 -8.24 -16.94 -4.98
C LYS A 8 -6.77 -17.08 -4.64
N ILE A 9 -6.40 -16.63 -3.45
CA ILE A 9 -5.06 -16.88 -2.90
C ILE A 9 -5.01 -18.36 -2.52
N ALA A 10 -4.03 -19.08 -3.04
CA ALA A 10 -3.78 -20.48 -2.73
C ALA A 10 -2.27 -20.71 -2.75
N VAL A 11 -1.61 -20.51 -1.62
CA VAL A 11 -0.17 -20.70 -1.48
C VAL A 11 0.15 -22.19 -1.40
N ASP A 12 1.25 -22.62 -2.04
CA ASP A 12 1.70 -24.00 -2.01
C ASP A 12 2.26 -24.38 -0.62
N ASP A 13 1.94 -25.58 -0.12
CA ASP A 13 2.40 -26.05 1.19
C ASP A 13 3.93 -26.15 1.29
N SER A 14 4.65 -26.41 0.19
CA SER A 14 6.12 -26.42 0.19
C SER A 14 6.72 -25.03 0.40
N LEU A 15 6.08 -23.97 -0.11
CA LEU A 15 6.49 -22.59 0.14
C LEU A 15 6.21 -22.20 1.60
N LEU A 16 5.08 -22.62 2.17
CA LEU A 16 4.79 -22.39 3.58
C LEU A 16 5.74 -23.18 4.51
N ALA A 17 6.06 -24.42 4.16
CA ALA A 17 7.05 -25.22 4.89
C ALA A 17 8.44 -24.55 4.85
N PHE A 18 8.88 -24.08 3.68
CA PHE A 18 10.11 -23.29 3.53
C PHE A 18 10.08 -22.03 4.40
N VAL A 19 9.03 -21.20 4.31
CA VAL A 19 8.91 -19.97 5.10
C VAL A 19 8.97 -20.28 6.60
N ASN A 20 8.17 -21.22 7.08
CA ASN A 20 8.10 -21.57 8.50
C ASN A 20 9.44 -22.14 9.01
N GLN A 21 10.11 -23.00 8.24
CA GLN A 21 11.44 -23.52 8.57
C GLN A 21 12.48 -22.39 8.65
N ARG A 22 12.48 -21.46 7.69
CA ARG A 22 13.42 -20.33 7.62
C ARG A 22 13.14 -19.28 8.69
N VAL A 23 11.90 -19.07 9.10
CA VAL A 23 11.52 -18.25 10.26
C VAL A 23 12.04 -18.89 11.55
N ALA A 24 11.72 -20.16 11.80
CA ALA A 24 12.13 -20.87 13.02
C ALA A 24 13.65 -20.96 13.17
N THR A 25 14.38 -21.31 12.11
CA THR A 25 15.85 -21.46 12.12
C THR A 25 16.61 -20.15 11.87
N GLY A 26 15.95 -19.11 11.38
CA GLY A 26 16.58 -17.84 11.01
C GLY A 26 17.24 -17.13 12.19
N ARG A 27 18.47 -16.67 11.99
CA ARG A 27 19.25 -15.92 13.00
C ARG A 27 18.81 -14.45 13.00
N ILE A 28 18.72 -13.86 14.18
CA ILE A 28 18.50 -12.43 14.39
C ILE A 28 19.85 -11.84 14.86
N PRO A 29 20.36 -10.76 14.25
CA PRO A 29 21.58 -10.10 14.71
C PRO A 29 21.44 -9.54 16.13
N GLU A 30 22.54 -9.52 16.88
CA GLU A 30 22.58 -8.80 18.16
C GLU A 30 22.29 -7.31 17.97
N GLY A 31 21.47 -6.74 18.85
CA GLY A 31 20.99 -5.37 18.74
C GLY A 31 21.79 -4.39 19.61
N TYR A 32 21.88 -3.14 19.18
CA TYR A 32 22.41 -2.06 20.01
C TYR A 32 21.41 -1.68 21.10
N ASN A 33 21.91 -1.51 22.33
CA ASN A 33 21.11 -0.98 23.45
C ASN A 33 21.03 0.55 23.34
N PHE A 34 19.93 1.05 22.77
CA PHE A 34 19.63 2.48 22.71
C PHE A 34 18.97 3.00 24.00
N PRO A 35 19.08 4.31 24.29
CA PRO A 35 18.24 4.96 25.29
C PRO A 35 16.74 4.85 24.93
N PRO A 36 15.83 4.94 25.93
CA PRO A 36 14.39 4.98 25.70
C PRO A 36 13.98 6.04 24.69
N GLY A 37 13.13 5.69 23.73
CA GLY A 37 12.70 6.57 22.63
C GLY A 37 13.75 6.79 21.53
N LYS A 38 14.78 5.94 21.47
CA LYS A 38 15.81 5.90 20.41
C LYS A 38 16.05 4.50 19.84
N GLU A 39 15.23 3.52 20.20
CA GLU A 39 15.36 2.10 19.82
C GLU A 39 15.41 1.91 18.30
N TRP A 40 14.62 2.68 17.56
CA TRP A 40 14.49 2.59 16.10
C TRP A 40 15.53 3.40 15.32
N THR A 41 16.56 3.96 15.97
CA THR A 41 17.51 4.90 15.33
C THR A 41 18.31 4.28 14.19
N TYR A 42 18.69 2.99 14.30
CA TYR A 42 19.32 2.21 13.23
C TYR A 42 18.35 1.22 12.56
N GLY A 43 17.05 1.52 12.65
CA GLY A 43 15.98 0.69 12.12
C GLY A 43 15.38 -0.29 13.14
N VAL A 44 14.66 -1.31 12.67
CA VAL A 44 13.90 -2.24 13.53
C VAL A 44 14.77 -2.90 14.63
N PRO A 45 14.41 -2.78 15.92
CA PRO A 45 15.18 -3.36 17.02
C PRO A 45 15.23 -4.90 16.99
N SER A 46 16.36 -5.50 17.38
CA SER A 46 16.51 -6.95 17.47
C SER A 46 15.54 -7.59 18.48
N GLN A 47 15.15 -6.87 19.54
CA GLN A 47 14.14 -7.32 20.49
C GLN A 47 12.75 -7.41 19.85
N GLU A 48 12.38 -6.42 19.02
CA GLU A 48 11.12 -6.43 18.25
C GLU A 48 11.12 -7.56 17.21
N MET A 49 12.23 -7.76 16.49
CA MET A 49 12.37 -8.88 15.57
C MET A 49 12.31 -10.24 16.28
N SER A 50 12.84 -10.35 17.50
CA SER A 50 12.79 -11.59 18.30
C SER A 50 11.36 -11.89 18.73
N ARG A 51 10.63 -10.87 19.21
CA ARG A 51 9.22 -10.94 19.58
C ARG A 51 8.32 -11.31 18.40
N LEU A 52 8.55 -10.71 17.23
CA LEU A 52 7.82 -11.03 16.00
C LEU A 52 8.15 -12.44 15.48
N LYS A 53 9.42 -12.88 15.56
CA LYS A 53 9.80 -14.27 15.23
C LYS A 53 9.12 -15.28 16.15
N GLU A 54 9.07 -15.03 17.46
CA GLU A 54 8.40 -15.89 18.43
C GLU A 54 6.90 -16.02 18.11
N TYR A 55 6.22 -14.89 17.88
CA TYR A 55 4.83 -14.88 17.45
C TYR A 55 4.62 -15.66 16.14
N TRP A 56 5.46 -15.43 15.13
CA TRP A 56 5.35 -16.13 13.84
C TRP A 56 5.55 -17.64 13.99
N THR A 57 6.56 -18.05 14.77
CA THR A 57 6.92 -19.48 14.94
C THR A 57 5.86 -20.27 15.72
N HIS A 58 5.05 -19.61 16.56
CA HIS A 58 4.18 -20.28 17.54
C HIS A 58 2.70 -19.88 17.51
N LYS A 59 2.30 -18.83 16.78
CA LYS A 59 0.93 -18.27 16.81
C LYS A 59 0.38 -17.85 15.45
N TYR A 60 1.21 -17.49 14.48
CA TYR A 60 0.74 -17.03 13.17
C TYR A 60 0.31 -18.20 12.27
N ASP A 61 -0.97 -18.22 11.87
CA ASP A 61 -1.49 -19.18 10.89
C ASP A 61 -1.81 -18.51 9.55
N TRP A 62 -0.97 -18.76 8.55
CA TRP A 62 -1.22 -18.29 7.19
C TRP A 62 -2.51 -18.88 6.58
N ARG A 63 -2.88 -20.13 6.88
CA ARG A 63 -4.09 -20.74 6.30
C ARG A 63 -5.36 -20.10 6.85
N ALA A 64 -5.40 -19.73 8.13
CA ALA A 64 -6.46 -18.89 8.68
C ALA A 64 -6.54 -17.51 7.99
N VAL A 65 -5.40 -16.83 7.79
CA VAL A 65 -5.33 -15.53 7.10
C VAL A 65 -5.80 -15.64 5.63
N GLU A 66 -5.31 -16.64 4.91
CA GLU A 66 -5.66 -16.94 3.52
C GLU A 66 -7.14 -17.27 3.35
N ALA A 67 -7.69 -18.14 4.20
CA ALA A 67 -9.12 -18.47 4.21
C ALA A 67 -9.97 -17.23 4.53
N ARG A 68 -9.52 -16.39 5.47
CA ARG A 68 -10.18 -15.14 5.83
C ARG A 68 -10.21 -14.18 4.63
N ILE A 69 -9.07 -13.85 4.03
CA ILE A 69 -8.97 -12.96 2.85
C ILE A 69 -9.84 -13.48 1.69
N ASN A 70 -9.78 -14.78 1.39
CA ASN A 70 -10.60 -15.41 0.35
C ASN A 70 -12.11 -15.44 0.63
N SER A 71 -12.55 -15.17 1.87
CA SER A 71 -13.97 -15.16 2.22
C SER A 71 -14.63 -13.79 2.02
N TYR A 72 -13.90 -12.68 2.23
CA TYR A 72 -14.45 -11.33 2.08
C TYR A 72 -13.95 -10.56 0.85
N LEU A 73 -12.81 -10.88 0.22
CA LEU A 73 -12.36 -10.20 -1.00
C LEU A 73 -12.82 -10.88 -2.30
N LYS A 74 -13.41 -10.10 -3.20
CA LYS A 74 -13.75 -10.52 -4.57
C LYS A 74 -12.57 -10.22 -5.50
N MET A 75 -11.64 -11.17 -5.60
CA MET A 75 -10.37 -11.05 -6.32
C MET A 75 -10.46 -11.56 -7.77
N PHE A 76 -9.67 -10.95 -8.66
CA PHE A 76 -9.61 -11.27 -10.08
C PHE A 76 -8.19 -11.11 -10.64
N THR A 77 -7.92 -11.74 -11.79
CA THR A 77 -6.76 -11.48 -12.63
C THR A 77 -7.17 -11.15 -14.06
N ILE A 78 -6.38 -10.32 -14.74
CA ILE A 78 -6.51 -10.03 -16.19
C ILE A 78 -5.11 -9.93 -16.81
N PRO A 79 -4.83 -10.58 -17.96
CA PRO A 79 -3.58 -10.37 -18.66
C PRO A 79 -3.57 -9.00 -19.34
N ILE A 80 -2.45 -8.29 -19.21
CA ILE A 80 -2.17 -6.99 -19.80
C ILE A 80 -0.92 -7.11 -20.66
N GLU A 81 -1.00 -6.61 -21.89
CA GLU A 81 0.13 -6.52 -22.82
C GLU A 81 0.74 -5.10 -22.74
N HIS A 82 2.06 -5.00 -22.54
CA HIS A 82 2.78 -3.73 -22.61
C HIS A 82 4.16 -3.92 -23.22
N ASN A 83 4.50 -3.13 -24.24
CA ASN A 83 5.81 -3.15 -24.93
C ASN A 83 6.27 -4.53 -25.47
N GLY A 84 5.35 -5.48 -25.66
CA GLY A 84 5.64 -6.85 -26.09
C GLY A 84 5.74 -7.87 -24.95
N GLU A 85 5.59 -7.45 -23.69
CA GLU A 85 5.53 -8.32 -22.51
C GLU A 85 4.09 -8.49 -22.04
N SER A 86 3.71 -9.73 -21.68
CA SER A 86 2.40 -10.07 -21.12
C SER A 86 2.53 -10.30 -19.62
N PHE A 87 1.70 -9.65 -18.81
CA PHE A 87 1.69 -9.84 -17.35
C PHE A 87 0.26 -9.97 -16.79
N SER A 88 0.10 -10.84 -15.78
CA SER A 88 -1.18 -11.06 -15.10
C SER A 88 -1.38 -10.01 -13.99
N MET A 89 -2.19 -9.00 -14.26
CA MET A 89 -2.56 -7.99 -13.27
C MET A 89 -3.64 -8.54 -12.33
N HIS A 90 -3.30 -8.73 -11.05
CA HIS A 90 -4.26 -9.01 -9.99
C HIS A 90 -4.97 -7.72 -9.53
N PHE A 91 -6.26 -7.81 -9.22
CA PHE A 91 -7.02 -6.74 -8.59
C PHE A 91 -8.21 -7.26 -7.77
N VAL A 92 -8.63 -6.47 -6.78
CA VAL A 92 -9.86 -6.68 -6.02
C VAL A 92 -10.97 -5.85 -6.65
N HIS A 93 -12.19 -6.39 -6.80
CA HIS A 93 -13.32 -5.65 -7.36
C HIS A 93 -14.65 -5.98 -6.65
N HIS A 94 -15.08 -5.03 -5.81
CA HIS A 94 -16.40 -5.04 -5.19
C HIS A 94 -17.35 -4.12 -5.97
N ARG A 95 -18.24 -4.73 -6.75
CA ARG A 95 -19.33 -4.00 -7.41
C ARG A 95 -20.43 -3.70 -6.39
N SER A 96 -20.84 -2.43 -6.30
CA SER A 96 -22.05 -2.03 -5.56
C SER A 96 -23.31 -2.43 -6.34
N GLU A 97 -24.36 -2.78 -5.60
CA GLU A 97 -25.70 -3.05 -6.13
C GLU A 97 -26.53 -1.77 -6.36
N LYS A 98 -26.07 -0.63 -5.83
CA LYS A 98 -26.74 0.65 -6.00
C LYS A 98 -26.57 1.20 -7.42
N GLU A 99 -27.69 1.56 -8.05
CA GLU A 99 -27.72 2.26 -9.33
C GLU A 99 -26.92 3.57 -9.28
N GLY A 100 -26.15 3.87 -10.32
CA GLY A 100 -25.32 5.08 -10.39
C GLY A 100 -24.17 5.14 -9.36
N ALA A 101 -23.75 4.00 -8.78
CA ALA A 101 -22.59 3.95 -7.88
C ALA A 101 -21.29 4.33 -8.60
N VAL A 102 -20.56 5.31 -8.05
CA VAL A 102 -19.32 5.85 -8.62
C VAL A 102 -18.24 4.77 -8.70
N PRO A 103 -17.66 4.50 -9.90
CA PRO A 103 -16.53 3.59 -10.02
C PRO A 103 -15.28 4.23 -9.42
N MET A 104 -14.73 3.61 -8.38
CA MET A 104 -13.51 4.05 -7.70
C MET A 104 -12.37 3.07 -7.99
N LEU A 105 -11.22 3.60 -8.42
CA LEU A 105 -9.95 2.87 -8.42
C LEU A 105 -9.19 3.26 -7.16
N PHE A 106 -8.98 2.31 -6.24
CA PHE A 106 -8.07 2.47 -5.11
C PHE A 106 -6.73 1.81 -5.48
N GLN A 107 -5.63 2.52 -5.28
CA GLN A 107 -4.27 2.06 -5.58
C GLN A 107 -3.41 2.21 -4.32
N HIS A 108 -2.85 1.11 -3.84
CA HIS A 108 -1.94 1.13 -2.68
C HIS A 108 -0.51 1.53 -3.07
N GLY A 109 0.27 1.97 -2.08
CA GLY A 109 1.68 2.34 -2.22
C GLY A 109 2.66 1.18 -2.04
N TRP A 110 3.90 1.53 -1.67
CA TRP A 110 5.02 0.63 -1.35
C TRP A 110 5.67 1.05 -0.02
N PRO A 111 5.79 0.14 0.96
CA PRO A 111 7.05 -0.14 1.68
C PRO A 111 8.06 -1.12 0.77
N GLY A 112 10.15 -0.87 -0.23
CA GLY A 112 11.39 -0.05 -0.47
C GLY A 112 12.40 -0.98 -1.19
N SER A 113 13.69 -0.70 -1.42
CA SER A 113 14.45 0.56 -1.55
C SER A 113 14.60 0.90 -3.05
N PHE A 114 15.28 2.02 -3.37
CA PHE A 114 15.57 2.46 -4.73
C PHE A 114 16.97 2.08 -5.25
N LEU A 115 17.79 1.41 -4.45
CA LEU A 115 19.13 0.97 -4.82
C LEU A 115 19.07 -0.49 -5.30
N GLU A 116 19.49 -0.69 -6.56
CA GLU A 116 19.65 -1.98 -7.26
C GLU A 116 18.74 -3.11 -6.75
N PRO A 117 17.42 -2.99 -6.98
CA PRO A 117 16.40 -3.73 -6.25
C PRO A 117 16.62 -5.24 -6.32
N GLN A 118 16.89 -5.78 -7.51
CA GLN A 118 17.15 -7.21 -7.73
C GLN A 118 18.25 -7.78 -6.83
N THR A 119 19.34 -7.03 -6.62
CA THR A 119 20.48 -7.45 -5.78
C THR A 119 20.05 -7.62 -4.32
N LEU A 120 19.26 -6.67 -3.80
CA LEU A 120 18.68 -6.76 -2.46
C LEU A 120 17.58 -7.83 -2.38
N THR A 121 16.77 -7.99 -3.43
CA THR A 121 15.67 -8.95 -3.48
C THR A 121 16.15 -10.39 -3.25
N TYR A 122 17.33 -10.79 -3.74
CA TYR A 122 17.84 -12.15 -3.45
C TYR A 122 17.95 -12.44 -1.95
N ALA A 123 18.42 -11.48 -1.15
CA ALA A 123 18.53 -11.62 0.30
C ALA A 123 17.16 -11.57 1.02
N LEU A 124 16.21 -10.77 0.51
CA LEU A 124 14.86 -10.69 1.06
C LEU A 124 14.00 -11.92 0.71
N ALA A 125 14.18 -12.50 -0.48
CA ALA A 125 13.51 -13.73 -0.91
C ALA A 125 14.03 -14.98 -0.18
N ASP A 126 15.34 -15.06 0.07
CA ASP A 126 15.94 -16.14 0.87
C ASP A 126 15.57 -16.05 2.36
N SER A 127 15.37 -14.84 2.90
CA SER A 127 15.11 -14.61 4.33
C SER A 127 13.74 -13.95 4.59
N PRO A 128 12.71 -14.74 4.95
CA PRO A 128 11.42 -14.22 5.42
C PRO A 128 11.55 -13.24 6.60
N LEU A 129 12.49 -13.49 7.52
CA LEU A 129 12.80 -12.54 8.62
C LEU A 129 13.46 -11.26 8.11
N GLY A 130 14.27 -11.33 7.04
CA GLY A 130 14.82 -10.16 6.37
C GLY A 130 13.76 -9.34 5.67
N GLN A 131 12.83 -9.98 4.94
CA GLN A 131 11.70 -9.32 4.29
C GLN A 131 10.73 -8.69 5.30
N LEU A 132 10.47 -9.37 6.43
CA LEU A 132 9.72 -8.84 7.56
C LEU A 132 10.43 -7.64 8.20
N ALA A 133 11.72 -7.76 8.54
CA ALA A 133 12.49 -6.67 9.13
C ALA A 133 12.46 -5.43 8.24
N TRP A 134 12.71 -5.63 6.94
CA TRP A 134 12.72 -4.58 5.93
C TRP A 134 11.37 -3.86 5.75
N ILE A 135 10.25 -4.57 5.97
CA ILE A 135 8.90 -3.98 5.92
C ILE A 135 8.55 -3.31 7.26
N ARG A 136 8.79 -3.98 8.40
CA ARG A 136 8.50 -3.48 9.75
C ARG A 136 9.24 -2.18 10.06
N ASP A 137 10.49 -2.09 9.64
CA ASP A 137 11.34 -0.88 9.67
C ASP A 137 10.71 0.34 8.99
N LYS A 138 9.86 0.12 7.98
CA LYS A 138 9.19 1.16 7.19
C LYS A 138 7.74 1.38 7.63
N MET A 139 7.15 0.41 8.33
CA MET A 139 5.82 0.55 8.94
C MET A 139 5.81 1.35 10.25
N GLN A 140 6.88 1.33 11.04
CA GLN A 140 6.90 2.00 12.36
C GLN A 140 7.07 3.53 12.33
N PRO A 141 7.98 4.13 11.53
CA PRO A 141 8.22 5.58 11.58
C PRO A 141 7.19 6.39 10.78
N LEU A 142 6.17 5.74 10.20
CA LEU A 142 5.19 6.33 9.29
C LEU A 142 3.73 6.23 9.79
N ILE A 143 3.51 5.79 11.03
CA ILE A 143 2.20 5.75 11.68
C ILE A 143 2.06 6.86 12.72
N SER A 144 0.83 7.27 13.01
CA SER A 144 0.56 8.20 14.11
C SER A 144 0.83 7.61 15.49
N ASN A 145 1.11 8.49 16.45
CA ASN A 145 1.49 8.13 17.82
C ASN A 145 0.37 7.42 18.63
N ASP A 146 -0.88 7.49 18.17
CA ASP A 146 -2.03 6.80 18.75
C ASP A 146 -2.30 5.41 18.13
N TYR A 147 -1.61 5.05 17.05
CA TYR A 147 -1.80 3.79 16.34
C TYR A 147 -0.78 2.72 16.76
N ARG A 148 -1.20 1.45 16.72
CA ARG A 148 -0.31 0.29 16.92
C ARG A 148 -0.69 -0.89 16.03
N TRP A 149 0.26 -1.31 15.20
CA TRP A 149 0.22 -2.55 14.44
C TRP A 149 0.01 -3.78 15.33
N GLN A 150 -0.86 -4.69 14.93
CA GLN A 150 -0.95 -6.04 15.49
C GLN A 150 0.08 -6.95 14.80
N ASP A 151 0.60 -7.93 15.52
CA ASP A 151 1.67 -8.81 15.00
C ASP A 151 1.22 -9.61 13.77
N GLU A 152 -0.05 -10.05 13.76
CA GLU A 152 -0.65 -10.73 12.61
C GLU A 152 -0.72 -9.84 11.37
N ASP A 153 -0.98 -8.54 11.52
CA ASP A 153 -1.04 -7.59 10.40
C ASP A 153 0.35 -7.34 9.82
N VAL A 154 1.37 -7.16 10.66
CA VAL A 154 2.77 -6.99 10.22
C VAL A 154 3.24 -8.21 9.43
N ILE A 155 3.01 -9.42 9.97
CA ILE A 155 3.45 -10.66 9.34
C ILE A 155 2.64 -10.93 8.07
N THR A 156 1.33 -10.65 8.08
CA THR A 156 0.49 -10.73 6.86
C THR A 156 0.98 -9.78 5.79
N TRP A 157 1.35 -8.55 6.12
CA TRP A 157 1.90 -7.62 5.14
C TRP A 157 3.26 -8.10 4.62
N ALA A 158 4.13 -8.67 5.46
CA ALA A 158 5.35 -9.32 5.00
C ALA A 158 5.06 -10.50 4.04
N MET A 159 4.06 -11.34 4.34
CA MET A 159 3.62 -12.44 3.48
C MET A 159 3.11 -11.96 2.10
N MET A 160 2.45 -10.80 2.01
CA MET A 160 2.07 -10.19 0.72
C MET A 160 3.27 -9.92 -0.22
N TYR A 161 4.49 -9.89 0.30
CA TYR A 161 5.73 -9.66 -0.45
C TYR A 161 6.56 -10.94 -0.64
N ILE A 162 6.51 -11.85 0.34
CA ILE A 162 7.19 -13.15 0.29
C ILE A 162 6.53 -14.06 -0.75
N ILE A 163 5.20 -14.17 -0.73
CA ILE A 163 4.44 -15.09 -1.60
C ILE A 163 4.65 -14.81 -3.10
N PRO A 164 4.48 -13.57 -3.62
CA PRO A 164 4.69 -13.28 -5.06
C PRO A 164 6.16 -13.04 -5.43
N GLY A 165 7.07 -12.96 -4.46
CA GLY A 165 8.44 -12.49 -4.64
C GLY A 165 8.53 -10.97 -4.77
N SER A 166 9.52 -10.35 -4.10
CA SER A 166 9.55 -8.90 -3.92
C SER A 166 10.18 -8.08 -5.04
N THR A 167 10.70 -8.70 -6.12
CA THR A 167 11.43 -8.02 -7.22
C THR A 167 10.60 -6.92 -7.87
N GLY A 168 9.36 -7.21 -8.24
CA GLY A 168 8.47 -6.27 -8.94
C GLY A 168 8.09 -5.07 -8.08
N SER A 169 7.92 -5.28 -6.77
CA SER A 169 7.59 -4.21 -5.83
C SER A 169 8.75 -3.21 -5.68
N SER A 170 9.99 -3.70 -5.56
CA SER A 170 11.18 -2.86 -5.43
C SER A 170 11.58 -2.21 -6.77
N ALA A 171 11.25 -2.82 -7.91
CA ALA A 171 11.53 -2.29 -9.25
C ALA A 171 10.86 -0.93 -9.54
N ILE A 172 9.72 -0.64 -8.90
CA ILE A 172 9.00 0.66 -8.98
C ILE A 172 9.96 1.84 -8.81
N TYR A 173 10.91 1.73 -7.88
CA TYR A 173 11.85 2.80 -7.58
C TYR A 173 12.94 3.00 -8.62
N THR A 174 13.44 1.93 -9.25
CA THR A 174 14.40 2.04 -10.36
C THR A 174 13.70 2.60 -11.60
N ASN A 175 12.44 2.23 -11.84
CA ASN A 175 11.61 2.83 -12.90
C ASN A 175 11.31 4.33 -12.66
N GLY A 176 11.53 4.80 -11.43
CA GLY A 176 11.55 6.21 -11.01
C GLY A 176 12.94 6.86 -10.87
N LYS A 177 14.06 6.13 -11.01
CA LYS A 177 15.41 6.73 -11.04
C LYS A 177 15.56 7.62 -12.28
N GLY A 178 16.36 8.68 -12.17
CA GLY A 178 16.42 9.78 -13.15
C GLY A 178 15.14 10.63 -13.24
N LYS A 179 13.97 10.07 -12.86
CA LYS A 179 12.70 10.78 -12.82
C LYS A 179 12.42 11.46 -11.48
N LYS A 180 12.80 10.93 -10.30
CA LYS A 180 12.40 11.50 -8.98
C LYS A 180 12.53 13.03 -8.86
N ALA A 181 13.70 13.60 -9.15
CA ALA A 181 13.91 15.06 -9.13
C ALA A 181 13.05 15.80 -10.18
N LYS A 182 12.82 15.17 -11.34
CA LYS A 182 11.90 15.66 -12.37
C LYS A 182 10.42 15.36 -12.08
N ILE A 183 10.05 14.45 -11.18
CA ILE A 183 8.64 14.15 -10.83
C ILE A 183 8.15 15.16 -9.82
N PHE A 184 8.94 15.46 -8.79
CA PHE A 184 8.62 16.52 -7.84
C PHE A 184 8.47 17.86 -8.56
N GLN A 185 9.37 18.15 -9.51
CA GLN A 185 9.26 19.31 -10.39
C GLN A 185 8.06 19.20 -11.37
N GLN A 186 7.99 18.17 -12.21
CA GLN A 186 7.00 18.12 -13.30
C GLN A 186 5.57 17.84 -12.88
N VAL A 187 5.33 17.17 -11.74
CA VAL A 187 3.97 16.77 -11.31
C VAL A 187 3.41 17.75 -10.29
N LEU A 188 4.25 18.39 -9.46
CA LEU A 188 3.79 19.41 -8.51
C LEU A 188 3.97 20.84 -9.05
N LEU A 189 4.95 21.14 -9.91
CA LEU A 189 5.23 22.52 -10.34
C LEU A 189 4.94 22.76 -11.83
N ASP A 190 5.36 21.85 -12.73
CA ASP A 190 5.26 22.11 -14.18
C ASP A 190 3.94 21.63 -14.84
N LYS A 191 3.16 20.74 -14.19
CA LYS A 191 1.90 20.16 -14.73
C LYS A 191 0.82 19.97 -13.65
N PRO A 192 0.15 21.04 -13.19
CA PRO A 192 -1.06 20.93 -12.38
C PRO A 192 -2.14 20.08 -13.08
N LEU A 193 -3.02 19.46 -12.29
CA LEU A 193 -4.17 18.72 -12.81
C LEU A 193 -5.05 19.63 -13.70
N PRO A 194 -5.64 19.11 -14.80
CA PRO A 194 -6.50 19.89 -15.67
C PRO A 194 -7.66 20.52 -14.90
N ALA A 195 -7.99 21.80 -15.15
CA ALA A 195 -9.05 22.51 -14.41
C ALA A 195 -10.48 21.91 -14.55
N LYS A 196 -10.66 20.89 -15.40
CA LYS A 196 -11.89 20.08 -15.50
C LYS A 196 -11.89 18.85 -14.57
N GLN A 197 -10.73 18.44 -14.04
CA GLN A 197 -10.62 17.32 -13.11
C GLN A 197 -11.00 17.77 -11.70
N ASP A 198 -11.95 17.07 -11.07
CA ASP A 198 -12.23 17.24 -9.64
C ASP A 198 -11.15 16.57 -8.81
N PHE A 199 -10.57 17.35 -7.89
CA PHE A 199 -9.54 16.91 -6.96
C PHE A 199 -10.05 17.02 -5.52
N GLY A 200 -9.65 16.07 -4.68
CA GLY A 200 -9.91 16.08 -3.25
C GLY A 200 -8.72 15.52 -2.49
N ALA A 201 -8.48 16.02 -1.27
CA ALA A 201 -7.43 15.51 -0.39
C ALA A 201 -7.91 15.37 1.06
N SER A 202 -7.49 14.25 1.68
CA SER A 202 -7.50 14.02 3.11
C SER A 202 -6.06 14.16 3.60
N VAL A 203 -5.83 15.03 4.57
CA VAL A 203 -4.51 15.43 5.03
C VAL A 203 -4.31 14.93 6.46
N PHE A 204 -3.34 14.03 6.64
CA PHE A 204 -3.08 13.36 7.90
C PHE A 204 -1.74 13.84 8.49
N PRO A 205 -1.69 14.30 9.75
CA PRO A 205 -0.59 15.14 10.25
C PRO A 205 0.76 14.42 10.33
N ASP A 206 0.78 13.10 10.53
CA ASP A 206 1.99 12.28 10.65
C ASP A 206 2.39 11.61 9.30
N ASP A 207 1.77 11.99 8.18
CA ASP A 207 2.14 11.51 6.83
C ASP A 207 3.48 12.12 6.33
N VAL A 208 4.18 11.38 5.45
CA VAL A 208 5.54 11.68 4.96
C VAL A 208 5.69 13.01 4.23
N PHE A 209 4.60 13.59 3.73
CA PHE A 209 4.64 14.80 2.93
C PHE A 209 3.32 15.58 2.95
N ASN A 210 3.15 16.41 3.99
CA ASN A 210 2.00 17.30 4.10
C ASN A 210 2.15 18.55 3.20
N VAL A 211 1.21 18.71 2.26
CA VAL A 211 1.09 19.87 1.37
C VAL A 211 -0.03 20.78 1.91
N PRO A 212 0.25 22.03 2.33
CA PRO A 212 -0.79 22.95 2.79
C PRO A 212 -1.69 23.41 1.63
N TYR A 213 -2.96 23.71 1.94
CA TYR A 213 -3.99 24.07 0.94
C TYR A 213 -3.58 25.15 -0.06
N PHE A 214 -2.89 26.21 0.40
CA PHE A 214 -2.46 27.30 -0.47
C PHE A 214 -1.46 26.83 -1.54
N TRP A 215 -0.61 25.85 -1.22
CA TRP A 215 0.33 25.28 -2.18
C TRP A 215 -0.39 24.30 -3.10
N ALA A 216 -1.25 23.43 -2.57
CA ALA A 216 -2.06 22.52 -3.38
C ALA A 216 -2.93 23.25 -4.43
N SER A 217 -3.56 24.37 -4.04
CA SER A 217 -4.41 25.18 -4.94
C SER A 217 -3.63 25.96 -6.00
N ALA A 218 -2.37 26.32 -5.73
CA ALA A 218 -1.48 26.95 -6.70
C ALA A 218 -0.84 25.94 -7.68
N CYS A 219 -0.48 24.76 -7.18
CA CYS A 219 0.49 23.86 -7.81
C CYS A 219 -0.09 22.49 -8.20
N VAL A 220 -1.01 21.91 -7.42
CA VAL A 220 -1.57 20.56 -7.68
C VAL A 220 -2.87 20.64 -8.48
N SER A 221 -3.84 21.46 -8.06
CA SER A 221 -5.11 21.62 -8.77
C SER A 221 -5.77 22.96 -8.47
N LYS A 222 -6.21 23.67 -9.51
CA LYS A 222 -7.07 24.87 -9.38
C LYS A 222 -8.53 24.55 -9.06
N ASN A 223 -8.90 23.26 -9.02
CA ASN A 223 -10.25 22.78 -8.84
C ASN A 223 -10.26 21.71 -7.72
N ILE A 224 -10.05 22.18 -6.50
CA ILE A 224 -10.18 21.39 -5.27
C ILE A 224 -11.64 21.47 -4.83
N VAL A 225 -12.35 20.34 -4.82
CA VAL A 225 -13.77 20.25 -4.41
C VAL A 225 -13.95 19.60 -3.03
N PHE A 226 -12.85 19.11 -2.45
CA PHE A 226 -12.80 18.56 -1.10
C PHE A 226 -11.41 18.77 -0.51
N TRP A 227 -11.34 19.24 0.74
CA TRP A 227 -10.10 19.32 1.49
C TRP A 227 -10.43 19.16 2.97
N LYS A 228 -9.75 18.25 3.66
CA LYS A 228 -9.97 17.98 5.08
C LYS A 228 -8.66 17.66 5.76
N GLU A 229 -8.37 18.40 6.81
CA GLU A 229 -7.19 18.23 7.67
C GLU A 229 -7.64 17.51 8.94
N HIS A 230 -6.98 16.39 9.25
CA HIS A 230 -7.30 15.53 10.40
C HIS A 230 -6.41 15.87 11.60
N ALA A 231 -6.93 15.65 12.81
CA ALA A 231 -6.18 15.92 14.04
C ALA A 231 -5.14 14.83 14.37
N VAL A 232 -5.28 13.62 13.83
CA VAL A 232 -4.40 12.46 14.09
C VAL A 232 -4.41 11.50 12.90
N GLY A 233 -3.29 10.83 12.63
CA GLY A 233 -3.15 9.81 11.58
C GLY A 233 -1.85 9.98 10.78
N GLY A 234 -1.25 8.86 10.37
CA GLY A 234 -0.04 8.81 9.55
C GLY A 234 -0.26 8.40 8.09
N HIS A 235 0.78 7.83 7.50
CA HIS A 235 0.90 7.49 6.07
C HIS A 235 -0.08 6.40 5.61
N PHE A 236 -0.46 5.48 6.51
CA PHE A 236 -1.29 4.32 6.19
C PHE A 236 -2.76 4.57 6.58
N ALA A 237 -3.30 5.74 6.21
CA ALA A 237 -4.66 6.18 6.53
C ALA A 237 -5.77 5.13 6.30
N SER A 238 -5.65 4.28 5.27
CA SER A 238 -6.61 3.18 5.01
C SER A 238 -6.62 2.05 6.06
N THR A 239 -5.69 2.09 7.01
CA THR A 239 -5.47 1.07 8.05
C THR A 239 -5.39 1.71 9.44
N GLU A 240 -4.86 2.94 9.54
CA GLU A 240 -4.82 3.74 10.77
C GLU A 240 -6.14 4.45 11.07
N LYS A 241 -6.78 5.01 10.04
CA LYS A 241 -8.00 5.84 10.10
C LYS A 241 -9.03 5.39 9.05
N PRO A 242 -9.40 4.09 9.01
CA PRO A 242 -10.20 3.51 7.93
C PRO A 242 -11.64 4.03 7.88
N VAL A 243 -12.20 4.49 9.01
CA VAL A 243 -13.56 5.04 9.06
C VAL A 243 -13.56 6.44 8.46
N GLU A 244 -12.63 7.26 8.92
CA GLU A 244 -12.42 8.65 8.54
C GLU A 244 -12.10 8.75 7.04
N LEU A 245 -11.19 7.93 6.51
CA LEU A 245 -10.88 7.90 5.08
C LEU A 245 -12.09 7.48 4.22
N VAL A 246 -12.92 6.54 4.71
CA VAL A 246 -14.14 6.11 4.02
C VAL A 246 -15.22 7.20 4.05
N GLU A 247 -15.32 7.97 5.13
CA GLU A 247 -16.22 9.13 5.23
C GLU A 247 -15.77 10.28 4.31
N ASP A 248 -14.48 10.56 4.25
CA ASP A 248 -13.89 11.55 3.35
C ASP A 248 -14.13 11.21 1.88
N ILE A 249 -13.92 9.95 1.48
CA ILE A 249 -14.25 9.46 0.13
C ILE A 249 -15.75 9.64 -0.18
N ARG A 250 -16.62 9.38 0.79
CA ARG A 250 -18.08 9.60 0.68
C ARG A 250 -18.46 11.08 0.66
N GLU A 251 -17.63 11.97 1.19
CA GLU A 251 -17.85 13.42 1.16
C GLU A 251 -17.35 14.02 -0.15
N PHE A 252 -16.12 13.72 -0.56
CA PHE A 252 -15.58 14.06 -1.88
C PHE A 252 -16.52 13.65 -3.02
N THR A 253 -17.07 12.42 -2.98
CA THR A 253 -17.99 11.94 -4.03
C THR A 253 -19.34 12.66 -4.08
N LYS A 254 -19.75 13.40 -3.04
CA LYS A 254 -20.90 14.33 -3.10
C LYS A 254 -20.54 15.66 -3.76
N ASN A 255 -19.28 16.06 -3.67
CA ASN A 255 -18.78 17.36 -4.14
C ASN A 255 -18.26 17.35 -5.59
N ILE A 256 -18.16 16.17 -6.23
CA ILE A 256 -17.85 16.04 -7.67
C ILE A 256 -18.86 16.86 -8.48
N ARG A 257 -18.36 17.67 -9.41
CA ARG A 257 -19.18 18.64 -10.16
C ARG A 257 -20.24 17.96 -11.01
N LYS A 258 -21.38 18.63 -11.19
CA LYS A 258 -22.53 18.12 -11.93
C LYS A 258 -22.19 17.80 -13.38
N GLU A 259 -21.35 18.60 -14.06
CA GLU A 259 -20.88 18.31 -15.40
C GLU A 259 -20.01 17.03 -15.46
N ASN A 260 -19.15 16.80 -14.47
CA ASN A 260 -18.27 15.64 -14.41
C ASN A 260 -19.03 14.36 -14.07
N MET A 261 -19.96 14.41 -13.11
CA MET A 261 -20.91 13.32 -12.85
C MET A 261 -21.78 12.99 -14.08
N THR A 262 -22.18 14.01 -14.85
CA THR A 262 -22.94 13.81 -16.10
C THR A 262 -22.08 13.17 -17.19
N ALA A 263 -20.84 13.63 -17.38
CA ALA A 263 -19.89 13.04 -18.31
C ALA A 263 -19.55 11.58 -17.95
N LEU A 264 -19.40 11.26 -16.66
CA LEU A 264 -19.20 9.89 -16.18
C LEU A 264 -20.39 8.99 -16.54
N LYS A 265 -21.64 9.47 -16.37
CA LYS A 265 -22.86 8.75 -16.81
C LYS A 265 -22.89 8.56 -18.33
N GLN A 266 -22.69 9.63 -19.09
CA GLN A 266 -22.69 9.59 -20.57
C GLN A 266 -21.59 8.69 -21.15
N SER A 267 -20.46 8.52 -20.45
CA SER A 267 -19.38 7.61 -20.85
C SER A 267 -19.69 6.12 -20.69
N GLY A 268 -20.84 5.75 -20.11
CA GLY A 268 -21.21 4.36 -19.79
C GLY A 268 -20.37 3.69 -18.68
N LYS A 269 -19.42 4.44 -18.08
CA LYS A 269 -18.56 3.96 -16.97
C LYS A 269 -19.29 3.99 -15.63
N LEU A 270 -20.10 5.02 -15.40
CA LEU A 270 -21.17 4.95 -14.41
C LEU A 270 -22.29 4.07 -14.98
N LYS A 271 -22.57 2.94 -14.33
CA LYS A 271 -23.76 2.15 -14.64
C LYS A 271 -25.00 2.79 -14.03
N LEU A 272 -25.84 3.32 -14.91
CA LEU A 272 -27.29 3.19 -14.79
C LEU A 272 -27.66 1.69 -14.80
#